data_AF-A0A7G3ZWW0-F1
#
_entry.id   AF-A0A7G3ZWW0-F1
#
_cell.length_a   1.000
_cell.length_b   1.000
_cell.length_c   1.000
_cell.angle_alpha   90.00
_cell.angle_beta   90.00
_cell.angle_gamma   90.00
#
_symmetry.space_group_name_H-M   'P 1'
#
loop_
_entity.id
_entity.type
_entity.pdbx_description
1 polymer ?
#
loop_
_entity_poly.entity_id
_entity_poly.type
_entity_poly.pdbx_seq_one_letter_code
_entity_poly.pdbx_strand_id
1 'polypeptide(L)'
;MQSPEEIREALRQQMAQNNESGTGVDSSFSDAELDAIAAKKLKSREHDNDASLGWEISKKKAKKIFKLEDKGPILIFKRQITPDAENILLSFENMLRNKPDGYWLIRESRQFGMISVTYKQAGKINHARFAFVGENWKEVGGDDLVNYSRPDSYQRIMRENIKEKCEELLKQIFTTIGLEKTNILIPTAKQASTAPEYSGYCDIYQVYVKVGSGREVVYGNPLEALNNVELILNTILADLKGPRAEENESNSALAFLKEYNLPNITPEELTQHFRQPKPFKSGDHLQEVIQLKDQFAEWLEKCGLRDNLFCPVTQELFLEPYYLTETGQVYDADGIFHHDKLLDKCPLTQTPIDEYPTHCKGYRSKLKLCLFKFLEAVQLVQDPEQQQQIEQASKEEQEALSERAIAGTTRNSNFSPAFFTSTPSLREGNSTETSCAETDNTDQKHGTFGL
;
A
#
# COMPACT_ATOMS: atom_id res chain seq x y z
N MET A 1 -46.77 -20.90 -24.00
CA MET A 1 -46.72 -21.12 -22.53
C MET A 1 -46.86 -22.60 -22.31
N GLN A 2 -45.99 -23.22 -21.51
CA GLN A 2 -46.11 -24.65 -21.23
C GLN A 2 -47.32 -24.91 -20.34
N SER A 3 -48.11 -25.95 -20.64
CA SER A 3 -49.23 -26.33 -19.79
C SER A 3 -48.73 -26.96 -18.48
N PRO A 4 -49.53 -26.95 -17.40
CA PRO A 4 -49.19 -27.66 -16.16
C PRO A 4 -48.88 -29.15 -16.40
N GLU A 5 -49.56 -29.78 -17.36
CA GLU A 5 -49.34 -31.17 -17.75
C GLU A 5 -47.98 -31.37 -18.44
N GLU A 6 -47.57 -30.46 -19.32
CA GLU A 6 -46.24 -30.52 -19.97
C GLU A 6 -45.09 -30.38 -18.96
N ILE A 7 -45.27 -29.54 -17.93
CA ILE A 7 -44.29 -29.38 -16.85
C ILE A 7 -44.21 -30.66 -15.99
N ARG A 8 -45.35 -31.30 -15.76
CA ARG A 8 -45.47 -32.56 -15.00
C ARG A 8 -44.83 -33.72 -15.73
N GLU A 9 -45.06 -33.83 -17.05
CA GLU A 9 -44.48 -34.85 -17.92
C GLU A 9 -42.94 -34.74 -17.94
N ALA A 10 -42.41 -33.51 -18.08
CA ALA A 10 -40.98 -33.26 -18.08
C ALA A 10 -40.30 -33.60 -16.74
N LEU A 11 -40.97 -33.33 -15.61
CA LEU A 11 -40.48 -33.70 -14.28
C LEU A 11 -40.45 -35.22 -14.08
N ARG A 12 -41.47 -35.94 -14.57
CA ARG A 12 -41.50 -37.41 -14.54
C ARG A 12 -40.37 -38.02 -15.38
N GLN A 13 -40.12 -37.49 -16.57
CA GLN A 13 -39.04 -37.96 -17.44
C GLN A 13 -37.66 -37.72 -16.81
N GLN A 14 -37.45 -36.56 -16.18
CA GLN A 14 -36.20 -36.24 -15.50
C GLN A 14 -35.96 -37.16 -14.29
N MET A 15 -37.02 -37.51 -13.55
CA MET A 15 -36.90 -38.45 -12.42
C MET A 15 -36.66 -39.89 -12.88
N ALA A 16 -37.28 -40.33 -13.97
CA ALA A 16 -37.02 -41.63 -14.57
C ALA A 16 -35.54 -41.78 -14.99
N GLN A 17 -34.97 -40.74 -15.62
CA GLN A 17 -33.54 -40.72 -15.99
C GLN A 17 -32.60 -40.73 -14.78
N ASN A 18 -33.00 -40.11 -13.67
CA ASN A 18 -32.22 -40.12 -12.43
C ASN A 18 -32.26 -41.47 -11.70
N ASN A 19 -33.35 -42.24 -11.85
CA ASN A 19 -33.45 -43.59 -11.31
C ASN A 19 -32.65 -44.61 -12.13
N GLU A 20 -32.54 -44.41 -13.45
CA GLU A 20 -31.73 -45.27 -14.33
C GLU A 20 -30.22 -45.06 -14.15
N SER A 21 -29.78 -43.90 -13.64
CA SER A 21 -28.36 -43.56 -13.44
C SER A 21 -27.76 -44.06 -12.11
N GLY A 22 -28.48 -44.90 -11.36
CA GLY A 22 -27.94 -45.65 -10.22
C GLY A 22 -27.63 -44.81 -8.97
N THR A 23 -27.96 -43.52 -8.95
CA THR A 23 -27.97 -42.71 -7.73
C THR A 23 -29.26 -42.99 -6.97
N GLY A 24 -29.30 -44.15 -6.30
CA GLY A 24 -30.44 -44.60 -5.51
C GLY A 24 -30.81 -43.61 -4.41
N VAL A 25 -31.92 -42.90 -4.63
CA VAL A 25 -32.77 -42.39 -3.56
C VAL A 25 -34.19 -42.76 -3.98
N ASP A 26 -34.77 -43.76 -3.31
CA ASP A 26 -36.19 -44.09 -3.44
C ASP A 26 -37.00 -42.86 -3.02
N SER A 27 -37.48 -42.12 -4.01
CA SER A 27 -38.29 -40.93 -3.81
C SER A 27 -39.48 -41.00 -4.76
N SER A 28 -40.48 -41.78 -4.37
CA SER A 28 -41.81 -41.70 -4.96
C SER A 28 -42.47 -40.42 -4.46
N PHE A 29 -42.23 -39.30 -5.15
CA PHE A 29 -43.02 -38.08 -4.93
C PHE A 29 -44.48 -38.39 -5.28
N SER A 30 -45.38 -38.02 -4.38
CA SER A 30 -46.81 -38.11 -4.64
C SER A 30 -47.22 -37.10 -5.71
N ASP A 31 -48.30 -37.41 -6.43
CA ASP A 31 -48.84 -36.50 -7.45
C ASP A 31 -49.20 -35.12 -6.87
N ALA A 32 -49.57 -35.05 -5.59
CA ALA A 32 -49.83 -33.80 -4.88
C ALA A 32 -48.56 -32.94 -4.67
N GLU A 33 -47.40 -33.57 -4.48
CA GLU A 33 -46.12 -32.85 -4.37
C GLU A 33 -45.64 -32.36 -5.74
N LEU A 34 -45.88 -33.13 -6.80
CA LEU A 34 -45.62 -32.69 -8.17
C LEU A 34 -46.50 -31.49 -8.55
N ASP A 35 -47.77 -31.49 -8.14
CA ASP A 35 -48.69 -30.38 -8.37
C ASP A 35 -48.30 -29.13 -7.55
N ALA A 36 -47.81 -29.31 -6.32
CA ALA A 36 -47.26 -28.20 -5.54
C ALA A 36 -46.00 -27.59 -6.16
N ILE A 37 -45.12 -28.41 -6.73
CA ILE A 37 -43.90 -27.96 -7.44
C ILE A 37 -44.25 -27.26 -8.76
N ALA A 38 -45.22 -27.78 -9.51
CA ALA A 38 -45.71 -27.17 -10.74
C ALA A 38 -46.38 -25.82 -10.47
N ALA A 39 -47.24 -25.73 -9.45
CA ALA A 39 -47.89 -24.49 -9.03
C ALA A 39 -46.87 -23.43 -8.55
N LYS A 40 -45.80 -23.86 -7.86
CA LYS A 40 -44.72 -22.96 -7.42
C LYS A 40 -43.90 -22.43 -8.60
N LYS A 41 -43.65 -23.26 -9.63
CA LYS A 41 -42.99 -22.85 -10.88
C LYS A 41 -43.84 -21.90 -11.73
N LEU A 42 -45.17 -22.06 -11.72
CA LEU A 42 -46.10 -21.14 -12.39
C LEU A 42 -46.18 -19.79 -11.67
N LYS A 43 -46.28 -19.78 -10.34
CA LYS A 43 -46.25 -18.54 -9.54
C LYS A 43 -44.93 -17.78 -9.61
N SER A 44 -43.79 -18.47 -9.71
CA SER A 44 -42.50 -17.80 -9.93
C SER A 44 -42.38 -17.17 -11.33
N ARG A 45 -43.26 -17.55 -12.27
CA ARG A 45 -43.26 -17.02 -13.65
C ARG A 45 -44.20 -15.82 -13.84
N GLU A 46 -45.19 -15.66 -12.97
CA GLU A 46 -46.12 -14.51 -13.01
C GLU A 46 -45.53 -13.21 -12.45
N HIS A 47 -44.43 -13.28 -11.70
CA HIS A 47 -43.68 -12.09 -11.27
C HIS A 47 -42.59 -11.63 -12.26
N ASP A 48 -42.39 -12.34 -13.37
CA ASP A 48 -41.33 -12.06 -14.35
C ASP A 48 -41.87 -11.48 -15.68
N ASN A 49 -43.15 -11.14 -15.76
CA ASN A 49 -43.73 -10.51 -16.94
C ASN A 49 -43.86 -8.99 -16.76
N ASP A 50 -42.72 -8.32 -16.65
CA ASP A 50 -42.61 -6.93 -17.13
C ASP A 50 -41.69 -6.94 -18.36
N ALA A 51 -42.23 -6.48 -19.48
CA ALA A 51 -41.63 -6.58 -20.80
C ALA A 51 -40.55 -5.51 -21.02
N SER A 52 -39.52 -5.50 -20.18
CA SER A 52 -38.32 -4.69 -20.36
C SER A 52 -37.05 -5.56 -20.43
N LEU A 53 -36.69 -5.91 -21.67
CA LEU A 53 -35.30 -5.99 -22.16
C LEU A 53 -34.23 -6.75 -21.34
N GLY A 54 -34.42 -8.06 -21.09
CA GLY A 54 -33.29 -9.02 -21.15
C GLY A 54 -32.04 -8.76 -20.27
N TRP A 55 -32.21 -8.35 -19.02
CA TRP A 55 -31.11 -7.98 -18.13
C TRP A 55 -31.04 -8.79 -16.82
N GLU A 56 -31.23 -10.10 -16.84
CA GLU A 56 -30.95 -10.91 -15.65
C GLU A 56 -30.22 -12.21 -15.98
N ILE A 57 -28.92 -12.10 -16.26
CA ILE A 57 -28.01 -13.15 -15.81
C ILE A 57 -27.99 -13.06 -14.29
N SER A 58 -28.85 -13.86 -13.66
CA SER A 58 -28.87 -14.06 -12.20
C SER A 58 -27.45 -14.01 -11.63
N LYS A 59 -27.20 -13.18 -10.60
CA LYS A 59 -25.90 -13.10 -9.89
C LYS A 59 -25.33 -14.49 -9.53
N LYS A 60 -26.20 -15.49 -9.34
CA LYS A 60 -25.83 -16.90 -9.14
C LYS A 60 -25.25 -17.58 -10.39
N LYS A 61 -25.74 -17.28 -11.60
CA LYS A 61 -25.19 -17.78 -12.87
C LYS A 61 -23.86 -17.11 -13.22
N ALA A 62 -23.71 -15.81 -13.01
CA ALA A 62 -22.41 -15.13 -13.14
C ALA A 62 -21.37 -15.77 -12.19
N LYS A 63 -21.70 -15.95 -10.90
CA LYS A 63 -20.85 -16.69 -9.93
C LYS A 63 -20.59 -18.16 -10.28
N LYS A 64 -21.41 -18.80 -11.13
CA LYS A 64 -21.23 -20.21 -11.53
C LYS A 64 -20.37 -20.37 -12.77
N ILE A 65 -20.45 -19.41 -13.71
CA ILE A 65 -19.59 -19.33 -14.90
C ILE A 65 -18.18 -18.88 -14.47
N PHE A 66 -18.12 -17.95 -13.51
CA PHE A 66 -16.90 -17.55 -12.83
C PHE A 66 -16.81 -18.27 -11.50
N LYS A 67 -16.51 -19.58 -11.51
CA LYS A 67 -15.89 -20.17 -10.30
C LYS A 67 -14.69 -19.27 -9.98
N LEU A 68 -14.70 -18.63 -8.81
CA LEU A 68 -13.53 -17.95 -8.26
C LEU A 68 -12.45 -19.01 -8.04
N GLU A 69 -11.75 -19.39 -9.09
CA GLU A 69 -10.33 -19.64 -8.96
C GLU A 69 -9.74 -18.31 -8.50
N ASP A 70 -8.97 -18.31 -7.41
CA ASP A 70 -8.26 -17.12 -6.92
C ASP A 70 -7.33 -16.60 -8.00
N LYS A 71 -7.81 -15.61 -8.77
CA LYS A 71 -7.11 -15.11 -9.96
C LYS A 71 -6.07 -14.03 -9.66
N GLY A 72 -5.79 -13.72 -8.39
CA GLY A 72 -4.92 -12.61 -7.98
C GLY A 72 -5.64 -11.26 -7.88
N PRO A 73 -4.98 -10.21 -7.36
CA PRO A 73 -5.64 -8.93 -7.11
C PRO A 73 -6.02 -8.25 -8.43
N ILE A 74 -7.26 -7.76 -8.47
CA ILE A 74 -7.82 -7.04 -9.62
C ILE A 74 -7.04 -5.74 -9.82
N LEU A 75 -6.58 -5.47 -11.04
CA LEU A 75 -5.70 -4.34 -11.36
C LEU A 75 -6.45 -3.02 -11.55
N ILE A 76 -7.76 -3.09 -11.64
CA ILE A 76 -8.62 -1.98 -12.01
C ILE A 76 -9.20 -1.39 -10.73
N PHE A 77 -8.93 -0.12 -10.48
CA PHE A 77 -9.58 0.63 -9.40
C PHE A 77 -11.08 0.80 -9.70
N LYS A 78 -11.91 0.72 -8.67
CA LYS A 78 -13.35 1.05 -8.74
C LYS A 78 -13.54 2.50 -9.16
N ARG A 79 -14.70 2.82 -9.77
CA ARG A 79 -14.97 4.17 -10.30
C ARG A 79 -14.76 5.29 -9.29
N GLN A 80 -15.14 5.05 -8.04
CA GLN A 80 -15.08 6.03 -6.97
C GLN A 80 -14.48 5.39 -5.73
N ILE A 81 -13.27 5.81 -5.33
CA ILE A 81 -12.57 5.26 -4.16
C ILE A 81 -13.26 5.69 -2.85
N THR A 82 -13.57 6.98 -2.74
CA THR A 82 -14.17 7.62 -1.57
C THR A 82 -15.63 7.98 -1.86
N PRO A 83 -16.61 7.42 -1.13
CA PRO A 83 -18.05 7.60 -1.40
C PRO A 83 -18.51 9.06 -1.44
N ASP A 84 -17.85 9.94 -0.71
CA ASP A 84 -18.27 11.34 -0.51
C ASP A 84 -17.47 12.35 -1.35
N ALA A 85 -16.61 11.89 -2.25
CA ALA A 85 -15.81 12.79 -3.08
C ALA A 85 -16.66 13.50 -4.15
N GLU A 86 -16.80 14.82 -4.06
CA GLU A 86 -17.46 15.66 -5.07
C GLU A 86 -16.80 15.54 -6.46
N ASN A 87 -15.48 15.38 -6.49
CA ASN A 87 -14.72 15.14 -7.71
C ASN A 87 -14.05 13.77 -7.68
N ILE A 88 -14.65 12.82 -8.41
CA ILE A 88 -14.16 11.44 -8.56
C ILE A 88 -12.69 11.41 -9.04
N LEU A 89 -12.28 12.33 -9.91
CA LEU A 89 -10.91 12.34 -10.45
C LEU A 89 -9.88 12.77 -9.42
N LEU A 90 -10.26 13.67 -8.51
CA LEU A 90 -9.34 14.26 -7.54
C LEU A 90 -8.68 13.19 -6.65
N SER A 91 -9.41 12.14 -6.27
CA SER A 91 -8.83 11.04 -5.49
C SER A 91 -7.70 10.34 -6.24
N PHE A 92 -7.86 10.09 -7.54
CA PHE A 92 -6.82 9.46 -8.36
C PHE A 92 -5.68 10.42 -8.69
N GLU A 93 -5.99 11.69 -8.89
CA GLU A 93 -4.98 12.73 -9.08
C GLU A 93 -4.10 12.86 -7.84
N ASN A 94 -4.69 12.86 -6.64
CA ASN A 94 -3.95 12.94 -5.39
C ASN A 94 -3.00 11.75 -5.20
N MET A 95 -3.40 10.53 -5.61
CA MET A 95 -2.52 9.35 -5.57
C MET A 95 -1.27 9.48 -6.45
N LEU A 96 -1.32 10.30 -7.50
CA LEU A 96 -0.22 10.50 -8.44
C LEU A 96 0.50 11.84 -8.26
N ARG A 97 -0.11 12.82 -7.60
CA ARG A 97 0.40 14.20 -7.47
C ARG A 97 1.84 14.23 -6.97
N ASN A 98 2.12 13.44 -5.93
CA ASN A 98 3.41 13.38 -5.26
C ASN A 98 4.32 12.27 -5.83
N LYS A 99 3.90 11.54 -6.87
CA LYS A 99 4.72 10.52 -7.53
C LYS A 99 5.59 11.12 -8.64
N PRO A 100 6.74 10.54 -8.99
CA PRO A 100 7.51 10.90 -10.17
C PRO A 100 6.71 10.77 -11.48
N ASP A 101 7.21 11.39 -12.53
CA ASP A 101 6.67 11.17 -13.87
C ASP A 101 6.83 9.70 -14.29
N GLY A 102 5.86 9.18 -15.04
CA GLY A 102 5.81 7.79 -15.48
C GLY A 102 4.94 6.87 -14.61
N TYR A 103 4.49 7.32 -13.42
CA TYR A 103 3.52 6.58 -12.60
C TYR A 103 2.11 6.64 -13.16
N TRP A 104 1.38 5.53 -13.04
CA TRP A 104 0.05 5.39 -13.64
C TRP A 104 -0.82 4.34 -12.95
N LEU A 105 -2.13 4.37 -13.23
CA LEU A 105 -3.11 3.41 -12.72
C LEU A 105 -4.23 3.17 -13.73
N ILE A 106 -4.88 2.01 -13.64
CA ILE A 106 -6.06 1.65 -14.44
C ILE A 106 -7.28 1.73 -13.54
N ARG A 107 -8.33 2.41 -13.98
CA ARG A 107 -9.57 2.56 -13.21
C ARG A 107 -10.80 2.46 -14.10
N GLU A 108 -11.92 2.13 -13.49
CA GLU A 108 -13.22 2.30 -14.14
C GLU A 108 -13.38 3.75 -14.62
N SER A 109 -13.85 3.90 -15.86
CA SER A 109 -14.20 5.23 -16.36
C SER A 109 -15.45 5.76 -15.67
N ARG A 110 -15.56 7.09 -15.63
CA ARG A 110 -16.82 7.78 -15.27
C ARG A 110 -17.93 7.49 -16.28
N GLN A 111 -17.55 7.19 -17.52
CA GLN A 111 -18.46 6.74 -18.57
C GLN A 111 -18.58 5.22 -18.54
N PHE A 112 -19.81 4.70 -18.52
CA PHE A 112 -20.05 3.26 -18.55
C PHE A 112 -19.50 2.63 -19.84
N GLY A 113 -18.99 1.41 -19.73
CA GLY A 113 -18.43 0.66 -20.87
C GLY A 113 -17.01 1.08 -21.27
N MET A 114 -16.30 1.84 -20.43
CA MET A 114 -14.93 2.29 -20.69
C MET A 114 -14.02 2.08 -19.49
N ILE A 115 -12.73 1.95 -19.77
CA ILE A 115 -11.64 2.00 -18.80
C ILE A 115 -10.93 3.36 -18.95
N SER A 116 -10.44 3.90 -17.84
CA SER A 116 -9.55 5.06 -17.87
C SER A 116 -8.19 4.69 -17.33
N VAL A 117 -7.14 5.21 -17.98
CA VAL A 117 -5.78 5.21 -17.46
C VAL A 117 -5.49 6.62 -16.96
N THR A 118 -5.15 6.76 -15.68
CA THR A 118 -4.62 8.02 -15.14
C THR A 118 -3.12 7.87 -15.01
N TYR A 119 -2.35 8.86 -15.48
CA TYR A 119 -0.89 8.81 -15.45
C TYR A 119 -0.27 10.19 -15.26
N LYS A 120 0.94 10.26 -14.72
CA LYS A 120 1.72 11.50 -14.57
C LYS A 120 2.80 11.59 -15.65
N GLN A 121 2.83 12.70 -16.38
CA GLN A 121 3.83 12.97 -17.42
C GLN A 121 4.11 14.47 -17.51
N ALA A 122 5.39 14.84 -17.55
CA ALA A 122 5.84 16.23 -17.57
C ALA A 122 5.24 17.07 -16.43
N GLY A 123 5.19 16.50 -15.21
CA GLY A 123 4.62 17.13 -14.02
C GLY A 123 3.10 17.27 -14.02
N LYS A 124 2.39 16.84 -15.08
CA LYS A 124 0.94 16.95 -15.21
C LYS A 124 0.28 15.58 -15.10
N ILE A 125 -0.92 15.56 -14.51
CA ILE A 125 -1.74 14.35 -14.44
C ILE A 125 -2.69 14.34 -15.62
N ASN A 126 -2.60 13.29 -16.41
CA ASN A 126 -3.37 13.09 -17.63
C ASN A 126 -4.31 11.89 -17.49
N HIS A 127 -5.33 11.85 -18.34
CA HIS A 127 -6.28 10.75 -18.38
C HIS A 127 -6.52 10.33 -19.83
N ALA A 128 -6.22 9.06 -20.13
CA ALA A 128 -6.61 8.43 -21.39
C ALA A 128 -7.82 7.52 -21.15
N ARG A 129 -8.74 7.44 -22.10
CA ARG A 129 -9.89 6.53 -22.03
C ARG A 129 -9.76 5.46 -23.09
N PHE A 130 -10.09 4.25 -22.73
CA PHE A 130 -10.13 3.11 -23.62
C PHE A 130 -11.54 2.55 -23.66
N ALA A 131 -12.03 2.29 -24.87
CA ALA A 131 -13.27 1.58 -25.09
C ALA A 131 -12.99 0.32 -25.90
N PHE A 132 -13.83 -0.69 -25.69
CA PHE A 132 -13.80 -1.89 -26.51
C PHE A 132 -14.62 -1.65 -27.78
N VAL A 133 -13.97 -1.65 -28.93
CA VAL A 133 -14.58 -1.32 -30.22
C VAL A 133 -14.40 -2.49 -31.17
N GLY A 134 -15.53 -3.12 -31.54
CA GLY A 134 -15.52 -4.37 -32.28
C GLY A 134 -15.02 -5.50 -31.39
N GLU A 135 -13.75 -5.86 -31.56
CA GLU A 135 -13.05 -6.91 -30.81
C GLU A 135 -11.74 -6.42 -30.19
N ASN A 136 -11.44 -5.12 -30.23
CA ASN A 136 -10.16 -4.59 -29.74
C ASN A 136 -10.34 -3.39 -28.80
N TRP A 137 -9.37 -3.22 -27.90
CA TRP A 137 -9.21 -2.00 -27.11
C TRP A 137 -8.68 -0.85 -27.96
N LYS A 138 -9.34 0.30 -27.89
CA LYS A 138 -8.92 1.53 -28.57
C LYS A 138 -8.98 2.71 -27.63
N GLU A 139 -8.00 3.60 -27.73
CA GLU A 139 -8.06 4.90 -27.09
C GLU A 139 -9.18 5.74 -27.73
N VAL A 140 -9.94 6.44 -26.90
CA VAL A 140 -11.09 7.25 -27.32
C VAL A 140 -10.94 8.69 -26.83
N GLY A 141 -10.94 9.62 -27.77
CA GLY A 141 -10.92 11.05 -27.53
C GLY A 141 -12.30 11.63 -27.16
N GLY A 142 -12.33 12.91 -26.77
CA GLY A 142 -13.54 13.59 -26.30
C GLY A 142 -14.70 13.57 -27.29
N ASP A 143 -14.42 13.75 -28.58
CA ASP A 143 -15.43 13.88 -29.63
C ASP A 143 -16.14 12.55 -29.95
N ASP A 144 -15.49 11.44 -29.61
CA ASP A 144 -15.94 10.08 -29.93
C ASP A 144 -16.67 9.38 -28.78
N LEU A 145 -16.75 10.00 -27.59
CA LEU A 145 -17.29 9.37 -26.40
C LEU A 145 -18.73 8.88 -26.58
N VAL A 146 -19.56 9.65 -27.27
CA VAL A 146 -20.99 9.34 -27.47
C VAL A 146 -21.17 8.09 -28.34
N ASN A 147 -20.25 7.84 -29.27
CA ASN A 147 -20.32 6.71 -30.20
C ASN A 147 -20.00 5.38 -29.51
N TYR A 148 -19.18 5.42 -28.45
CA TYR A 148 -18.64 4.22 -27.80
C TYR A 148 -19.19 3.94 -26.39
N SER A 149 -20.02 4.83 -25.84
CA SER A 149 -20.70 4.66 -24.54
C SER A 149 -21.83 3.63 -24.54
N ARG A 150 -21.75 2.57 -25.36
CA ARG A 150 -22.82 1.56 -25.49
C ARG A 150 -22.58 0.39 -24.53
N PRO A 151 -23.59 -0.06 -23.76
CA PRO A 151 -23.48 -1.24 -22.89
C PRO A 151 -23.08 -2.51 -23.65
N ASP A 152 -23.45 -2.61 -24.93
CA ASP A 152 -23.34 -3.83 -25.73
C ASP A 152 -21.89 -4.20 -26.10
N SER A 153 -20.99 -3.23 -26.22
CA SER A 153 -19.56 -3.51 -26.49
C SER A 153 -18.90 -4.20 -25.30
N TYR A 154 -19.30 -3.81 -24.09
CA TYR A 154 -18.77 -4.35 -22.85
C TYR A 154 -19.29 -5.75 -22.52
N GLN A 155 -20.54 -6.03 -22.89
CA GLN A 155 -21.12 -7.37 -22.78
C GLN A 155 -20.43 -8.42 -23.66
N ARG A 156 -19.74 -8.01 -24.74
CA ARG A 156 -18.93 -8.93 -25.56
C ARG A 156 -17.65 -9.34 -24.85
N ILE A 157 -16.97 -8.41 -24.18
CA ILE A 157 -15.77 -8.70 -23.35
C ILE A 157 -16.10 -9.77 -22.29
N MET A 158 -17.29 -9.69 -21.67
CA MET A 158 -17.77 -10.67 -20.68
C MET A 158 -17.93 -12.11 -21.23
N ARG A 159 -18.01 -12.29 -22.56
CA ARG A 159 -18.15 -13.60 -23.22
C ARG A 159 -16.83 -14.17 -23.73
N GLU A 160 -15.77 -13.36 -23.77
CA GLU A 160 -14.48 -13.69 -24.35
C GLU A 160 -13.43 -14.03 -23.27
N ASN A 161 -12.25 -14.47 -23.69
CA ASN A 161 -11.14 -14.78 -22.77
C ASN A 161 -10.62 -13.49 -22.12
N ILE A 162 -11.18 -13.13 -20.95
CA ILE A 162 -10.89 -11.89 -20.20
C ILE A 162 -9.38 -11.67 -20.02
N LYS A 163 -8.61 -12.77 -19.88
CA LYS A 163 -7.15 -12.72 -19.74
C LYS A 163 -6.48 -12.10 -20.96
N GLU A 164 -6.79 -12.62 -22.15
CA GLU A 164 -6.24 -12.11 -23.42
C GLU A 164 -6.63 -10.65 -23.63
N LYS A 165 -7.85 -10.26 -23.23
CA LYS A 165 -8.31 -8.87 -23.32
C LYS A 165 -7.61 -7.94 -22.34
N CYS A 166 -7.20 -8.43 -21.18
CA CYS A 166 -6.36 -7.68 -20.25
C CYS A 166 -4.96 -7.45 -20.84
N GLU A 167 -4.33 -8.50 -21.40
CA GLU A 167 -3.02 -8.38 -22.07
C GLU A 167 -3.08 -7.43 -23.27
N GLU A 168 -4.15 -7.50 -24.05
CA GLU A 168 -4.39 -6.62 -25.20
C GLU A 168 -4.51 -5.14 -24.74
N LEU A 169 -5.27 -4.87 -23.68
CA LEU A 169 -5.38 -3.53 -23.10
C LEU A 169 -4.01 -3.00 -22.66
N LEU A 170 -3.26 -3.81 -21.89
CA LEU A 170 -1.94 -3.42 -21.40
C LEU A 170 -0.98 -3.12 -22.56
N LYS A 171 -1.02 -3.94 -23.61
CA LYS A 171 -0.25 -3.69 -24.83
C LYS A 171 -0.61 -2.34 -25.45
N GLN A 172 -1.91 -2.02 -25.58
CA GLN A 172 -2.35 -0.72 -26.10
C GLN A 172 -1.86 0.45 -25.23
N ILE A 173 -1.90 0.30 -23.91
CA ILE A 173 -1.41 1.33 -22.98
C ILE A 173 0.08 1.59 -23.21
N PHE A 174 0.89 0.52 -23.28
CA PHE A 174 2.34 0.63 -23.47
C PHE A 174 2.71 1.19 -24.84
N THR A 175 1.99 0.80 -25.90
CA THR A 175 2.29 1.28 -27.26
C THR A 175 1.85 2.72 -27.48
N THR A 176 0.71 3.12 -26.93
CA THR A 176 0.08 4.40 -27.27
C THR A 176 0.51 5.51 -26.34
N ILE A 177 0.65 5.22 -25.04
CA ILE A 177 1.02 6.23 -24.03
C ILE A 177 2.52 6.20 -23.72
N GLY A 178 3.20 5.05 -23.94
CA GLY A 178 4.62 4.91 -23.63
C GLY A 178 4.91 4.74 -22.13
N LEU A 179 3.98 4.17 -21.38
CA LEU A 179 4.14 3.92 -19.93
C LEU A 179 4.94 2.64 -19.67
N GLU A 180 5.68 2.62 -18.56
CA GLU A 180 6.44 1.45 -18.13
C GLU A 180 5.63 0.54 -17.21
N LYS A 181 5.79 -0.77 -17.35
CA LYS A 181 5.09 -1.77 -16.54
C LYS A 181 5.38 -1.66 -15.03
N THR A 182 6.58 -1.18 -14.65
CA THR A 182 7.07 -1.11 -13.27
C THR A 182 6.41 -0.03 -12.42
N ASN A 183 5.83 1.00 -13.05
CA ASN A 183 5.29 2.19 -12.36
C ASN A 183 3.76 2.17 -12.24
N ILE A 184 3.14 1.00 -12.39
CA ILE A 184 1.70 0.84 -12.17
C ILE A 184 1.38 0.84 -10.68
N LEU A 185 0.44 1.68 -10.26
CA LEU A 185 -0.19 1.60 -8.95
C LEU A 185 -1.26 0.52 -8.99
N ILE A 186 -1.23 -0.35 -7.98
CA ILE A 186 -2.16 -1.46 -7.82
C ILE A 186 -3.20 -1.07 -6.78
N PRO A 187 -4.49 -1.33 -7.02
CA PRO A 187 -5.51 -1.05 -6.02
C PRO A 187 -5.40 -2.05 -4.85
N THR A 188 -5.55 -1.54 -3.63
CA THR A 188 -5.88 -2.40 -2.49
C THR A 188 -7.24 -3.07 -2.69
N ALA A 189 -7.54 -4.14 -1.95
CA ALA A 189 -8.85 -4.80 -2.04
C ALA A 189 -10.06 -3.87 -1.78
N LYS A 190 -9.87 -2.75 -1.03
CA LYS A 190 -10.92 -1.74 -0.82
C LYS A 190 -11.09 -0.78 -2.01
N GLN A 191 -10.04 -0.59 -2.79
CA GLN A 191 -9.98 0.30 -3.95
C GLN A 191 -10.26 -0.44 -5.24
N ALA A 192 -10.09 -1.77 -5.28
CA ALA A 192 -10.27 -2.59 -6.46
C ALA A 192 -11.74 -2.57 -6.93
N SER A 193 -11.90 -2.69 -8.24
CA SER A 193 -13.19 -2.81 -8.88
C SER A 193 -13.91 -4.08 -8.42
N THR A 194 -15.21 -3.94 -8.19
CA THR A 194 -16.10 -5.06 -7.89
C THR A 194 -16.96 -5.45 -9.09
N ALA A 195 -16.77 -4.79 -10.23
CA ALA A 195 -17.59 -5.05 -11.40
C ALA A 195 -17.18 -6.39 -12.06
N PRO A 196 -18.13 -7.31 -12.31
CA PRO A 196 -17.82 -8.68 -12.75
C PRO A 196 -16.96 -8.76 -14.02
N GLU A 197 -17.12 -7.81 -14.93
CA GLU A 197 -16.32 -7.63 -16.14
C GLU A 197 -14.80 -7.55 -15.92
N TYR A 198 -14.36 -7.05 -14.76
CA TYR A 198 -12.96 -6.80 -14.45
C TYR A 198 -12.35 -7.91 -13.59
N SER A 199 -13.15 -8.89 -13.18
CA SER A 199 -12.75 -9.94 -12.24
C SER A 199 -11.59 -10.82 -12.72
N GLY A 200 -11.28 -10.82 -14.02
CA GLY A 200 -10.13 -11.53 -14.61
C GLY A 200 -8.93 -10.65 -14.96
N TYR A 201 -8.97 -9.34 -14.67
CA TYR A 201 -7.86 -8.41 -14.94
C TYR A 201 -6.87 -8.47 -13.78
N CYS A 202 -6.10 -9.55 -13.71
CA CYS A 202 -5.23 -9.84 -12.56
C CYS A 202 -3.79 -10.22 -12.96
N ASP A 203 -3.44 -10.24 -14.25
CA ASP A 203 -2.30 -11.06 -14.72
C ASP A 203 -0.94 -10.35 -14.88
N ILE A 204 -0.80 -9.06 -14.52
CA ILE A 204 0.53 -8.42 -14.66
C ILE A 204 1.58 -8.98 -13.68
N TYR A 205 1.16 -9.74 -12.65
CA TYR A 205 2.04 -10.27 -11.60
C TYR A 205 2.98 -11.39 -12.05
N GLN A 206 2.69 -12.13 -13.13
CA GLN A 206 3.56 -13.24 -13.54
C GLN A 206 4.97 -12.79 -13.97
N VAL A 207 5.18 -11.50 -14.27
CA VAL A 207 6.53 -10.99 -14.62
C VAL A 207 7.44 -10.80 -13.41
N TYR A 208 6.91 -10.82 -12.18
CA TYR A 208 7.73 -10.85 -10.97
C TYR A 208 8.08 -12.29 -10.53
N VAL A 209 7.55 -13.31 -11.22
CA VAL A 209 7.78 -14.73 -10.90
C VAL A 209 8.72 -15.37 -11.93
N LYS A 210 9.98 -14.94 -11.89
CA LYS A 210 11.12 -15.84 -12.13
C LYS A 210 12.19 -15.60 -11.07
N VAL A 211 11.78 -15.62 -9.79
CA VAL A 211 12.72 -15.99 -8.74
C VAL A 211 12.90 -17.50 -8.86
N GLY A 212 13.93 -17.89 -9.62
CA GLY A 212 14.27 -19.28 -9.83
C GLY A 212 14.44 -20.01 -8.49
N SER A 213 13.92 -21.23 -8.44
CA SER A 213 14.26 -22.24 -7.45
C SER A 213 15.77 -22.21 -7.16
N GLY A 214 16.16 -21.69 -6.00
CA GLY A 214 17.53 -21.78 -5.49
C GLY A 214 18.32 -20.47 -5.31
N ARG A 215 17.70 -19.29 -5.22
CA ARG A 215 18.42 -18.07 -4.78
C ARG A 215 18.11 -17.71 -3.34
N GLU A 216 19.14 -17.28 -2.61
CA GLU A 216 19.05 -16.63 -1.31
C GLU A 216 17.91 -15.61 -1.32
N VAL A 217 17.04 -15.74 -0.33
CA VAL A 217 15.97 -14.80 -0.06
C VAL A 217 16.63 -13.46 0.27
N VAL A 218 16.73 -12.56 -0.71
CA VAL A 218 17.19 -11.20 -0.46
C VAL A 218 16.03 -10.48 0.21
N TYR A 219 16.03 -10.53 1.54
CA TYR A 219 15.16 -9.69 2.34
C TYR A 219 15.48 -8.25 2.00
N GLY A 220 14.51 -7.50 1.48
CA GLY A 220 14.58 -6.06 1.63
C GLY A 220 14.62 -5.79 3.14
N ASN A 221 15.64 -5.10 3.62
CA ASN A 221 15.78 -4.74 5.03
C ASN A 221 15.43 -3.25 5.20
N PRO A 222 14.12 -2.90 5.34
CA PRO A 222 13.70 -1.51 5.49
C PRO A 222 14.37 -0.78 6.64
N LEU A 223 14.70 -1.50 7.72
CA LEU A 223 15.36 -0.91 8.89
C LEU A 223 16.79 -0.47 8.56
N GLU A 224 17.55 -1.30 7.85
CA GLU A 224 18.89 -0.97 7.39
C GLU A 224 18.87 0.15 6.35
N ALA A 225 17.91 0.13 5.43
CA ALA A 225 17.72 1.22 4.48
C ALA A 225 17.44 2.55 5.20
N LEU A 226 16.60 2.56 6.26
CA LEU A 226 16.40 3.75 7.09
C LEU A 226 17.65 4.15 7.89
N ASN A 227 18.48 3.20 8.33
CA ASN A 227 19.76 3.55 8.96
C ASN A 227 20.67 4.31 7.99
N ASN A 228 20.73 3.89 6.73
CA ASN A 228 21.50 4.59 5.69
C ASN A 228 20.95 5.99 5.42
N VAL A 229 19.62 6.13 5.33
CA VAL A 229 18.98 7.43 5.19
C VAL A 229 19.31 8.35 6.37
N GLU A 230 19.30 7.82 7.60
CA GLU A 230 19.66 8.60 8.78
C GLU A 230 21.11 9.11 8.72
N LEU A 231 22.06 8.28 8.26
CA LEU A 231 23.46 8.69 8.09
C LEU A 231 23.59 9.83 7.07
N ILE A 232 22.85 9.77 5.97
CA ILE A 232 22.80 10.83 4.96
C ILE A 232 22.24 12.13 5.56
N LEU A 233 21.11 12.03 6.28
CA LEU A 233 20.52 13.19 6.95
C LEU A 233 21.44 13.78 8.02
N ASN A 234 22.17 12.95 8.77
CA ASN A 234 23.18 13.42 9.74
C ASN A 234 24.31 14.19 9.06
N THR A 235 24.76 13.72 7.90
CA THR A 235 25.79 14.40 7.11
C THR A 235 25.28 15.76 6.62
N ILE A 236 24.07 15.79 6.05
CA ILE A 236 23.41 17.03 5.62
C ILE A 236 23.26 18.03 6.78
N LEU A 237 22.79 17.57 7.94
CA LEU A 237 22.64 18.41 9.12
C LEU A 237 23.98 18.93 9.65
N ALA A 238 25.05 18.12 9.59
CA ALA A 238 26.39 18.56 9.96
C ALA A 238 26.91 19.63 9.00
N ASP A 239 26.68 19.48 7.69
CA ASP A 239 27.03 20.47 6.68
C ASP A 239 26.26 21.79 6.89
N LEU A 240 24.96 21.70 7.18
CA LEU A 240 24.09 22.87 7.41
C LEU A 240 24.40 23.62 8.71
N LYS A 241 24.90 22.93 9.74
CA LYS A 241 25.27 23.52 11.04
C LYS A 241 26.75 23.89 11.13
N GLY A 242 27.57 23.47 10.17
CA GLY A 242 29.01 23.65 10.19
C GLY A 242 29.44 25.07 9.75
N PRO A 243 30.56 25.59 10.28
CA PRO A 243 31.04 26.95 10.00
C PRO A 243 31.64 27.14 8.58
N ARG A 244 31.48 26.18 7.66
CA ARG A 244 32.05 26.19 6.30
C ARG A 244 31.10 25.61 5.25
N ALA A 245 29.84 26.06 5.24
CA ALA A 245 28.87 25.66 4.22
C ALA A 245 29.23 26.14 2.79
N GLU A 246 30.25 26.99 2.61
CA GLU A 246 30.59 27.60 1.31
C GLU A 246 31.56 26.79 0.44
N GLU A 247 32.27 25.79 0.98
CA GLU A 247 33.33 25.06 0.22
C GLU A 247 33.02 23.58 -0.08
N ASN A 248 31.91 23.01 0.43
CA ASN A 248 31.61 21.60 0.21
C ASN A 248 30.93 21.38 -1.15
N GLU A 249 31.38 20.35 -1.86
CA GLU A 249 30.81 19.86 -3.11
C GLU A 249 29.28 19.78 -3.04
N SER A 250 28.62 20.21 -4.11
CA SER A 250 27.17 20.20 -4.28
C SER A 250 26.56 18.84 -3.90
N ASN A 251 26.16 18.68 -2.64
CA ASN A 251 25.42 17.52 -2.19
C ASN A 251 24.02 17.59 -2.84
N SER A 252 23.79 16.76 -3.85
CA SER A 252 22.54 16.75 -4.62
C SER A 252 21.32 16.55 -3.73
N ALA A 253 21.46 15.80 -2.63
CA ALA A 253 20.39 15.58 -1.67
C ALA A 253 20.00 16.86 -0.91
N LEU A 254 20.96 17.75 -0.65
CA LEU A 254 20.74 19.06 -0.03
C LEU A 254 20.10 20.05 -1.02
N ALA A 255 20.43 19.97 -2.31
CA ALA A 255 19.81 20.80 -3.33
C ALA A 255 18.29 20.59 -3.41
N PHE A 256 17.84 19.33 -3.31
CA PHE A 256 16.40 19.00 -3.35
C PHE A 256 15.63 19.50 -2.12
N LEU A 257 16.28 19.68 -0.95
CA LEU A 257 15.60 20.17 0.26
C LEU A 257 15.01 21.57 0.09
N LYS A 258 15.60 22.39 -0.79
CA LYS A 258 15.13 23.75 -1.12
C LYS A 258 13.79 23.78 -1.85
N GLU A 259 13.35 22.65 -2.43
CA GLU A 259 12.12 22.57 -3.22
C GLU A 259 10.87 22.33 -2.37
N TYR A 260 11.02 21.89 -1.12
CA TYR A 260 9.90 21.55 -0.25
C TYR A 260 9.44 22.78 0.54
N ASN A 261 8.17 22.79 0.94
CA ASN A 261 7.61 23.80 1.86
C ASN A 261 7.45 23.17 3.24
N LEU A 262 7.80 23.90 4.30
CA LEU A 262 7.61 23.41 5.67
C LEU A 262 6.12 23.17 5.97
N PRO A 263 5.73 21.95 6.41
CA PRO A 263 4.43 21.78 7.01
C PRO A 263 4.37 22.59 8.32
N ASN A 264 3.20 23.16 8.61
CA ASN A 264 2.98 23.94 9.83
C ASN A 264 2.77 23.01 11.03
N ILE A 265 3.82 22.30 11.42
CA ILE A 265 3.84 21.36 12.53
C ILE A 265 5.12 21.51 13.35
N THR A 266 4.98 21.63 14.65
CA THR A 266 6.10 21.69 15.59
C THR A 266 6.65 20.29 15.90
N PRO A 267 7.93 20.18 16.32
CA PRO A 267 8.50 18.90 16.76
C PRO A 267 7.71 18.23 17.90
N GLU A 268 7.12 19.03 18.79
CA GLU A 268 6.29 18.59 19.91
C GLU A 268 4.98 17.96 19.42
N GLU A 269 4.27 18.64 18.51
CA GLU A 269 3.03 18.15 17.88
C GLU A 269 3.29 16.86 17.09
N LEU A 270 4.39 16.82 16.32
CA LEU A 270 4.82 15.64 15.60
C LEU A 270 5.12 14.47 16.56
N THR A 271 5.76 14.76 17.70
CA THR A 271 6.02 13.76 18.74
C THR A 271 4.72 13.21 19.33
N GLN A 272 3.75 14.07 19.59
CA GLN A 272 2.43 13.70 20.11
C GLN A 272 1.68 12.82 19.12
N HIS A 273 1.68 13.17 17.83
CA HIS A 273 1.06 12.34 16.80
C HIS A 273 1.73 10.96 16.73
N PHE A 274 3.06 10.88 16.82
CA PHE A 274 3.77 9.61 16.81
C PHE A 274 3.56 8.71 18.03
N ARG A 275 2.99 9.22 19.13
CA ARG A 275 2.63 8.43 20.33
C ARG A 275 1.31 7.68 20.19
N GLN A 276 0.51 7.98 19.16
CA GLN A 276 -0.80 7.34 18.98
C GLN A 276 -0.67 5.86 18.59
N PRO A 277 -1.62 5.01 19.01
CA PRO A 277 -1.66 3.61 18.61
C PRO A 277 -1.73 3.46 17.09
N LYS A 278 -1.20 2.35 16.58
CA LYS A 278 -1.18 2.04 15.15
C LYS A 278 -2.60 1.87 14.62
N PRO A 279 -2.86 2.19 13.34
CA PRO A 279 -2.08 3.02 12.40
C PRO A 279 -2.30 4.54 12.59
N PHE A 280 -1.49 5.39 11.95
CA PHE A 280 -1.63 6.87 11.94
C PHE A 280 -2.90 7.33 11.18
N LYS A 281 -4.09 6.93 11.63
CA LYS A 281 -5.36 7.13 10.92
C LYS A 281 -6.22 8.23 11.54
N SER A 282 -5.82 8.81 12.67
CA SER A 282 -6.56 9.85 13.38
C SER A 282 -5.62 10.69 14.22
N GLY A 283 -5.93 11.97 14.42
CA GLY A 283 -5.13 12.85 15.26
C GLY A 283 -5.23 14.32 14.85
N ASP A 284 -4.94 15.20 15.79
CA ASP A 284 -4.65 16.60 15.48
C ASP A 284 -3.40 16.64 14.58
N HIS A 285 -3.38 17.53 13.59
CA HIS A 285 -2.30 17.68 12.60
C HIS A 285 -2.06 16.47 11.65
N LEU A 286 -3.06 15.61 11.45
CA LEU A 286 -2.94 14.45 10.57
C LEU A 286 -2.56 14.83 9.12
N GLN A 287 -3.09 15.95 8.60
CA GLN A 287 -2.80 16.39 7.23
C GLN A 287 -1.35 16.82 7.08
N GLU A 288 -0.82 17.53 8.07
CA GLU A 288 0.56 18.01 8.13
C GLU A 288 1.55 16.86 8.22
N VAL A 289 1.23 15.80 8.99
CA VAL A 289 2.05 14.59 9.05
C VAL A 289 1.99 13.78 7.75
N ILE A 290 0.83 13.68 7.12
CA ILE A 290 0.71 13.08 5.79
C ILE A 290 1.56 13.87 4.78
N GLN A 291 1.47 15.19 4.79
CA GLN A 291 2.27 16.05 3.93
C GLN A 291 3.77 15.86 4.17
N LEU A 292 4.23 15.85 5.43
CA LEU A 292 5.63 15.63 5.78
C LEU A 292 6.12 14.25 5.27
N LYS A 293 5.30 13.21 5.46
CA LYS A 293 5.60 11.85 4.99
C LYS A 293 5.73 11.81 3.47
N ASP A 294 4.81 12.45 2.76
CA ASP A 294 4.79 12.48 1.30
C ASP A 294 5.99 13.25 0.73
N GLN A 295 6.34 14.39 1.34
CA GLN A 295 7.55 15.15 0.98
C GLN A 295 8.82 14.35 1.24
N PHE A 296 8.89 13.66 2.37
CA PHE A 296 10.02 12.79 2.69
C PHE A 296 10.14 11.63 1.70
N ALA A 297 9.02 11.00 1.33
CA ALA A 297 8.98 9.94 0.32
C ALA A 297 9.45 10.45 -1.06
N GLU A 298 8.99 11.63 -1.48
CA GLU A 298 9.44 12.25 -2.73
C GLU A 298 10.94 12.56 -2.69
N TRP A 299 11.46 13.08 -1.58
CA TRP A 299 12.88 13.34 -1.41
C TRP A 299 13.72 12.06 -1.52
N LEU A 300 13.28 10.97 -0.90
CA LEU A 300 13.92 9.66 -1.03
C LEU A 300 13.97 9.19 -2.48
N GLU A 301 12.89 9.36 -3.24
CA GLU A 301 12.86 8.98 -4.66
C GLU A 301 13.81 9.84 -5.50
N LYS A 302 13.82 11.17 -5.31
CA LYS A 302 14.74 12.08 -6.02
C LYS A 302 16.22 11.78 -5.71
N CYS A 303 16.51 11.34 -4.49
CA CYS A 303 17.85 10.96 -4.07
C CYS A 303 18.25 9.53 -4.48
N GLY A 304 17.35 8.76 -5.11
CA GLY A 304 17.62 7.35 -5.44
C GLY A 304 17.71 6.44 -4.21
N LEU A 305 17.11 6.84 -3.08
CA LEU A 305 17.11 6.12 -1.80
C LEU A 305 15.84 5.28 -1.59
N ARG A 306 15.15 4.94 -2.68
CA ARG A 306 13.87 4.22 -2.64
C ARG A 306 14.01 2.76 -2.18
N ASP A 307 15.14 2.15 -2.47
CA ASP A 307 15.31 0.71 -2.34
C ASP A 307 15.02 0.24 -0.91
N ASN A 308 14.16 -0.78 -0.78
CA ASN A 308 13.71 -1.38 0.47
C ASN A 308 12.90 -0.49 1.42
N LEU A 309 12.55 0.74 1.03
CA LEU A 309 11.73 1.65 1.86
C LEU A 309 10.27 1.74 1.41
N PHE A 310 9.96 1.26 0.20
CA PHE A 310 8.63 1.37 -0.38
C PHE A 310 7.99 0.00 -0.50
N CYS A 311 6.71 -0.06 -0.13
CA CYS A 311 5.91 -1.25 -0.27
C CYS A 311 5.69 -1.55 -1.76
N PRO A 312 5.99 -2.77 -2.23
CA PRO A 312 5.85 -3.10 -3.65
C PRO A 312 4.38 -3.22 -4.10
N VAL A 313 3.43 -3.27 -3.16
CA VAL A 313 1.99 -3.30 -3.45
C VAL A 313 1.41 -1.88 -3.46
N THR A 314 1.55 -1.15 -2.35
CA THR A 314 0.97 0.20 -2.23
C THR A 314 1.81 1.25 -2.95
N GLN A 315 3.08 0.95 -3.25
CA GLN A 315 4.07 1.89 -3.79
C GLN A 315 4.25 3.13 -2.91
N GLU A 316 3.96 2.99 -1.61
CA GLU A 316 4.13 4.02 -0.60
C GLU A 316 5.28 3.66 0.35
N LEU A 317 5.86 4.68 0.99
CA LEU A 317 6.81 4.51 2.08
C LEU A 317 6.18 3.61 3.16
N PHE A 318 6.89 2.56 3.58
CA PHE A 318 6.38 1.68 4.63
C PHE A 318 6.07 2.48 5.89
N LEU A 319 4.94 2.16 6.52
CA LEU A 319 4.52 2.71 7.82
C LEU A 319 4.57 1.63 8.88
N GLU A 320 4.08 0.46 8.53
CA GLU A 320 4.05 -0.73 9.35
C GLU A 320 4.43 -1.96 8.51
N PRO A 321 5.73 -2.15 8.25
CA PRO A 321 6.19 -3.24 7.41
C PRO A 321 6.16 -4.58 8.13
N TYR A 322 5.78 -5.62 7.39
CA TYR A 322 5.74 -7.02 7.79
C TYR A 322 6.54 -7.87 6.81
N TYR A 323 7.32 -8.79 7.36
CA TYR A 323 7.99 -9.85 6.62
C TYR A 323 7.04 -11.00 6.37
N LEU A 324 6.90 -11.39 5.10
CA LEU A 324 6.20 -12.60 4.72
C LEU A 324 7.22 -13.75 4.57
N THR A 325 7.14 -14.77 5.41
CA THR A 325 8.15 -15.84 5.47
C THR A 325 8.27 -16.59 4.15
N GLU A 326 7.13 -16.88 3.51
CA GLU A 326 7.02 -17.74 2.33
C GLU A 326 7.63 -17.11 1.09
N THR A 327 7.52 -15.78 0.97
CA THR A 327 8.03 -15.04 -0.20
C THR A 327 9.32 -14.31 0.09
N GLY A 328 9.66 -14.11 1.36
CA GLY A 328 10.79 -13.30 1.79
C GLY A 328 10.66 -11.82 1.49
N GLN A 329 9.47 -11.36 1.10
CA GLN A 329 9.23 -9.96 0.76
C GLN A 329 8.64 -9.21 1.95
N VAL A 330 8.83 -7.89 1.92
CA VAL A 330 8.27 -6.97 2.91
C VAL A 330 7.06 -6.26 2.32
N TYR A 331 5.98 -6.22 3.09
CA TYR A 331 4.76 -5.52 2.73
C TYR A 331 4.35 -4.59 3.86
N ASP A 332 3.73 -3.46 3.50
CA ASP A 332 3.07 -2.63 4.48
C ASP A 332 1.77 -3.30 4.94
N ALA A 333 1.31 -2.97 6.16
CA ALA A 333 0.07 -3.51 6.72
C ALA A 333 -1.12 -3.37 5.74
N ASP A 334 -1.30 -2.19 5.14
CA ASP A 334 -2.40 -1.93 4.21
C ASP A 334 -2.28 -2.74 2.88
N GLY A 335 -1.11 -3.33 2.60
CA GLY A 335 -0.86 -4.19 1.45
C GLY A 335 -1.18 -5.67 1.67
N ILE A 336 -1.18 -6.15 2.92
CA ILE A 336 -1.37 -7.58 3.27
C ILE A 336 -2.51 -7.86 4.25
N PHE A 337 -3.12 -6.83 4.84
CA PHE A 337 -4.30 -6.97 5.68
C PHE A 337 -5.52 -6.30 5.02
N HIS A 338 -6.65 -7.00 4.99
CA HIS A 338 -7.92 -6.49 4.54
C HIS A 338 -8.97 -6.59 5.65
N HIS A 339 -9.47 -5.45 6.14
CA HIS A 339 -10.36 -5.39 7.31
C HIS A 339 -9.78 -6.12 8.53
N ASP A 340 -8.51 -5.83 8.82
CA ASP A 340 -7.73 -6.42 9.93
C ASP A 340 -7.58 -7.95 9.85
N LYS A 341 -7.90 -8.54 8.69
CA LYS A 341 -7.66 -9.96 8.39
C LYS A 341 -6.51 -10.08 7.41
N LEU A 342 -5.60 -10.99 7.70
CA LEU A 342 -4.51 -11.36 6.81
C LEU A 342 -5.09 -11.93 5.51
N LEU A 343 -4.49 -11.58 4.37
CA LEU A 343 -4.82 -12.20 3.09
C LEU A 343 -4.39 -13.68 3.10
N ASP A 344 -5.19 -14.55 2.47
CA ASP A 344 -4.84 -15.99 2.37
C ASP A 344 -3.65 -16.25 1.42
N LYS A 345 -3.30 -15.26 0.59
CA LYS A 345 -2.25 -15.34 -0.42
C LYS A 345 -1.47 -14.03 -0.51
N CYS A 346 -0.20 -14.16 -0.83
CA CYS A 346 0.68 -13.05 -1.14
C CYS A 346 0.12 -12.23 -2.32
N PRO A 347 -0.04 -10.90 -2.17
CA PRO A 347 -0.63 -10.05 -3.22
C PRO A 347 0.21 -10.01 -4.51
N LEU A 348 1.53 -10.20 -4.42
CA LEU A 348 2.42 -10.17 -5.59
C LEU A 348 2.69 -11.54 -6.19
N THR A 349 2.99 -12.55 -5.37
CA THR A 349 3.43 -13.85 -5.87
C THR A 349 2.30 -14.87 -5.96
N GLN A 350 1.15 -14.60 -5.36
CA GLN A 350 0.03 -15.54 -5.19
C GLN A 350 0.36 -16.80 -4.37
N THR A 351 1.55 -16.85 -3.75
CA THR A 351 1.92 -17.91 -2.82
C THR A 351 0.97 -17.89 -1.61
N PRO A 352 0.40 -19.03 -1.20
CA PRO A 352 -0.35 -19.13 0.05
C PRO A 352 0.44 -18.57 1.23
N ILE A 353 -0.25 -17.90 2.15
CA ILE A 353 0.33 -17.42 3.40
C ILE A 353 -0.04 -18.44 4.48
N ASP A 354 0.93 -19.25 4.87
CA ASP A 354 0.76 -20.33 5.84
C ASP A 354 1.07 -19.84 7.26
N GLU A 355 2.00 -18.89 7.38
CA GLU A 355 2.45 -18.29 8.64
C GLU A 355 1.98 -16.83 8.79
N TYR A 356 1.73 -16.42 10.03
CA TYR A 356 1.40 -15.03 10.30
C TYR A 356 2.63 -14.13 10.07
N PRO A 357 2.53 -13.05 9.27
CA PRO A 357 3.67 -12.20 8.94
C PRO A 357 4.35 -11.60 10.17
N THR A 358 5.67 -11.53 10.14
CA THR A 358 6.46 -10.99 11.25
C THR A 358 6.62 -9.48 11.10
N HIS A 359 6.16 -8.72 12.09
CA HIS A 359 6.33 -7.26 12.08
C HIS A 359 7.82 -6.85 12.16
N CYS A 360 8.22 -5.87 11.34
CA CYS A 360 9.55 -5.27 11.35
C CYS A 360 9.77 -4.40 12.61
N LYS A 361 10.21 -5.02 13.71
CA LYS A 361 10.48 -4.31 14.97
C LYS A 361 11.50 -3.18 14.78
N GLY A 362 11.28 -2.04 15.45
CA GLY A 362 12.17 -0.89 15.40
C GLY A 362 12.00 0.03 14.19
N TYR A 363 11.40 -0.43 13.08
CA TYR A 363 11.21 0.37 11.87
C TYR A 363 10.49 1.69 12.13
N ARG A 364 9.33 1.65 12.82
CA ARG A 364 8.55 2.87 13.14
C ARG A 364 9.34 3.89 13.96
N SER A 365 10.10 3.44 14.96
CA SER A 365 10.95 4.32 15.77
C SER A 365 12.05 4.97 14.92
N LYS A 366 12.60 4.21 13.98
CA LYS A 366 13.61 4.72 13.05
C LYS A 366 13.04 5.69 12.02
N LEU A 367 11.87 5.39 11.46
CA LEU A 367 11.17 6.26 10.52
C LEU A 367 10.84 7.60 11.18
N LYS A 368 10.32 7.56 12.43
CA LYS A 368 10.09 8.74 13.24
C LYS A 368 11.36 9.59 13.34
N LEU A 369 12.50 9.01 13.71
CA LEU A 369 13.78 9.72 13.82
C LEU A 369 14.20 10.37 12.49
N CYS A 370 14.06 9.65 11.37
CA CYS A 370 14.38 10.17 10.05
C CYS A 370 13.48 11.35 9.66
N LEU A 371 12.17 11.27 9.97
CA LEU A 371 11.22 12.36 9.70
C LEU A 371 11.55 13.61 10.51
N PHE A 372 11.98 13.47 11.78
CA PHE A 372 12.47 14.61 12.57
C PHE A 372 13.70 15.27 11.96
N LYS A 373 14.71 14.47 11.59
CA LYS A 373 15.94 14.98 10.97
C LYS A 373 15.67 15.62 9.61
N PHE A 374 14.75 15.06 8.83
CA PHE A 374 14.31 15.63 7.57
C PHE A 374 13.62 16.97 7.78
N LEU A 375 12.67 17.07 8.72
CA LEU A 375 12.02 18.34 9.06
C LEU A 375 13.03 19.40 9.51
N GLU A 376 13.96 19.04 10.39
CA GLU A 376 15.04 19.91 10.84
C GLU A 376 15.92 20.40 9.68
N ALA A 377 16.29 19.51 8.76
CA ALA A 377 17.10 19.87 7.60
C ALA A 377 16.35 20.84 6.68
N VAL A 378 15.05 20.62 6.45
CA VAL A 378 14.20 21.54 5.66
C VAL A 378 14.09 22.90 6.36
N GLN A 379 13.96 22.93 7.69
CA GLN A 379 13.91 24.17 8.48
C GLN A 379 15.18 25.00 8.32
N LEU A 380 16.35 24.39 8.51
CA LEU A 380 17.64 25.08 8.39
C LEU A 380 17.91 25.60 6.98
N VAL A 381 17.36 24.95 5.95
CA VAL A 381 17.50 25.39 4.56
C VAL A 381 16.58 26.57 4.23
N GLN A 382 15.40 26.65 4.86
CA GLN A 382 14.41 27.70 4.61
C GLN A 382 14.58 28.94 5.48
N ASP A 383 15.13 28.80 6.69
CA ASP A 383 15.37 29.89 7.63
C ASP A 383 16.88 30.13 7.84
N PRO A 384 17.53 30.94 6.98
CA PRO A 384 18.93 31.27 7.13
C PRO A 384 19.22 32.12 8.40
N GLU A 385 18.20 32.74 9.02
CA GLU A 385 18.39 33.47 10.29
C GLU A 385 18.57 32.50 11.47
N GLN A 386 17.87 31.35 11.47
CA GLN A 386 18.14 30.27 12.43
C GLN A 386 19.56 29.72 12.30
N GLN A 387 20.09 29.61 11.08
CA GLN A 387 21.49 29.23 10.86
C GLN A 387 22.45 30.22 11.55
N GLN A 388 22.20 31.53 11.42
CA GLN A 388 23.02 32.56 12.06
C GLN A 388 22.93 32.54 13.59
N GLN A 389 21.74 32.28 14.16
CA GLN A 389 21.56 32.17 15.61
C GLN A 389 22.26 30.93 16.19
N ILE A 390 22.20 29.78 15.51
CA ILE A 390 22.91 28.56 15.93
C ILE A 390 24.42 28.77 15.83
N GLU A 391 24.91 29.44 14.79
CA GLU A 391 26.33 29.74 14.63
C GLU A 391 26.84 30.71 15.71
N GLN A 392 26.03 31.72 16.09
CA GLN A 392 26.34 32.62 17.20
C GLN A 392 26.37 31.89 18.55
N ALA A 393 25.38 31.04 18.83
CA ALA A 393 25.35 30.24 20.07
C ALA A 393 26.56 29.29 20.16
N SER A 394 26.95 28.65 19.04
CA SER A 394 28.14 27.79 18.99
C SER A 394 29.44 28.57 19.20
N LYS A 395 29.53 29.82 18.73
CA LYS A 395 30.70 30.68 18.95
C LYS A 395 30.81 31.11 20.42
N GLU A 396 29.69 31.51 21.03
CA GLU A 396 29.65 31.86 22.45
C GLU A 396 30.01 30.66 23.35
N GLU A 397 29.58 29.45 23.02
CA GLU A 397 29.91 28.25 23.80
C GLU A 397 31.39 27.86 23.67
N GLN A 398 31.98 28.00 22.47
CA GLN A 398 33.42 27.81 22.26
C GLN A 398 34.27 28.85 22.98
N GLU A 399 33.85 30.13 22.97
CA GLU A 399 34.50 31.19 23.71
C GLU A 399 34.42 30.94 25.23
N ALA A 400 33.26 30.55 25.75
CA ALA A 400 33.08 30.21 27.16
C ALA A 400 33.93 29.01 27.60
N LEU A 401 34.10 28.00 26.74
CA LEU A 401 34.99 26.86 27.01
C LEU A 401 36.47 27.25 26.95
N SER A 402 36.85 28.12 26.01
CA SER A 402 38.21 28.67 25.90
C SER A 402 38.58 29.50 27.13
N GLU A 403 37.69 30.38 27.58
CA GLU A 403 37.89 31.19 28.80
C GLU A 403 38.02 30.32 30.06
N ARG A 404 37.23 29.23 30.17
CA ARG A 404 37.36 28.26 31.27
C ARG A 404 38.67 27.49 31.24
N ALA A 405 39.18 27.12 30.06
CA ALA A 405 40.48 26.46 29.93
C ALA A 405 41.64 27.38 30.34
N ILE A 406 41.58 28.66 29.98
CA ILE A 406 42.58 29.67 30.36
C ILE A 406 42.51 29.96 31.88
N ALA A 407 41.32 30.06 32.45
CA ALA A 407 41.12 30.27 33.89
C ALA A 407 41.53 29.04 34.74
N GLY A 408 41.39 27.82 34.21
CA GLY A 408 41.81 26.59 34.89
C GLY A 408 43.32 26.37 34.95
N THR A 409 44.08 26.99 34.04
CA THR A 409 45.54 26.78 33.94
C THR A 409 46.35 27.67 34.89
N THR A 410 45.74 28.71 35.48
CA THR A 410 46.43 29.68 36.35
C THR A 410 46.33 29.39 37.85
N ARG A 411 45.71 28.28 38.28
CA ARG A 411 45.44 28.02 39.72
C ARG A 411 46.09 26.78 40.33
N ASN A 412 47.10 26.18 39.70
CA ASN A 412 47.87 25.09 40.33
C ASN A 412 49.38 25.16 40.03
N SER A 413 50.05 26.15 40.60
CA SER A 413 51.53 26.19 40.70
C SER A 413 51.96 26.30 42.16
N ASN A 414 51.59 25.31 42.99
CA ASN A 414 52.11 25.12 44.34
C ASN A 414 52.16 23.62 44.70
N PHE A 415 52.81 22.81 43.87
CA PHE A 415 53.12 21.43 44.23
C PHE A 415 54.65 21.23 44.26
N SER A 416 55.20 21.25 45.47
CA SER A 416 56.59 20.87 45.76
C SER A 416 56.76 19.35 45.67
N PRO A 417 57.94 18.84 45.26
CA PRO A 417 58.24 17.42 45.25
C PRO A 417 59.03 17.00 46.51
N ALA A 418 58.51 16.04 47.28
CA ALA A 418 59.27 15.26 48.28
C ALA A 418 58.48 13.97 48.63
N PHE A 419 58.95 12.78 48.20
CA PHE A 419 59.78 11.81 48.93
C PHE A 419 59.00 10.76 49.79
N PHE A 420 59.10 9.49 49.36
CA PHE A 420 58.96 8.19 50.09
C PHE A 420 57.59 7.84 50.74
N THR A 421 57.07 6.60 50.83
CA THR A 421 57.63 5.25 51.02
C THR A 421 56.73 4.12 50.48
N SER A 422 57.34 2.95 50.33
CA SER A 422 56.91 1.63 49.88
C SER A 422 55.83 0.86 50.71
N THR A 423 55.13 -0.04 50.01
CA THR A 423 54.61 -1.40 50.39
C THR A 423 53.39 -1.54 51.33
N PRO A 424 52.74 -2.72 51.44
CA PRO A 424 51.96 -3.49 50.43
C PRO A 424 50.59 -3.95 51.03
N SER A 425 49.81 -4.80 50.31
CA SER A 425 48.96 -5.90 50.87
C SER A 425 47.48 -5.98 50.42
N LEU A 426 47.12 -7.21 49.97
CA LEU A 426 45.85 -7.99 50.07
C LEU A 426 44.51 -7.32 49.68
N ARG A 427 43.88 -7.76 48.57
CA ARG A 427 42.98 -8.92 48.42
C ARG A 427 41.62 -8.71 49.08
N GLU A 428 40.60 -8.50 48.25
CA GLU A 428 39.32 -9.22 48.31
C GLU A 428 38.52 -8.98 47.03
N GLY A 429 38.01 -10.06 46.44
CA GLY A 429 37.03 -10.01 45.38
C GLY A 429 35.63 -10.09 45.96
N ASN A 430 34.65 -9.55 45.25
CA ASN A 430 33.35 -10.18 45.05
C ASN A 430 32.51 -9.41 44.01
N SER A 431 32.09 -10.18 42.99
CA SER A 431 30.77 -10.22 42.36
C SER A 431 29.85 -9.00 42.42
N THR A 432 29.30 -8.61 41.27
CA THR A 432 27.84 -8.66 41.06
C THR A 432 27.49 -8.61 39.57
N GLU A 433 26.93 -9.72 39.09
CA GLU A 433 25.92 -9.69 38.03
C GLU A 433 24.70 -8.92 38.54
N THR A 434 24.10 -8.09 37.70
CA THR A 434 22.68 -7.76 37.84
C THR A 434 22.10 -7.51 36.46
N SER A 435 21.36 -8.51 35.99
CA SER A 435 20.28 -8.37 35.04
C SER A 435 19.25 -7.37 35.58
N CYS A 436 18.80 -6.44 34.75
CA CYS A 436 17.53 -5.76 34.97
C CYS A 436 16.56 -6.20 33.88
N ALA A 437 15.69 -7.12 34.29
CA ALA A 437 14.42 -7.37 33.66
C ALA A 437 13.55 -6.11 33.78
N GLU A 438 12.93 -5.68 32.68
CA GLU A 438 11.75 -4.83 32.76
C GLU A 438 10.51 -5.71 32.70
N THR A 439 9.67 -5.49 33.69
CA THR A 439 8.46 -6.23 34.06
C THR A 439 7.32 -6.00 33.08
N ASP A 440 6.81 -7.10 32.52
CA ASP A 440 5.48 -7.16 31.91
C ASP A 440 4.39 -7.02 32.97
N ASN A 441 3.56 -5.98 32.83
CA ASN A 441 2.27 -5.90 33.52
C ASN A 441 1.20 -6.54 32.62
N THR A 442 0.90 -7.80 32.91
CA THR A 442 -0.30 -8.50 32.43
C THR A 442 -1.53 -8.03 33.22
N ASP A 443 -2.49 -7.41 32.54
CA ASP A 443 -3.88 -7.36 32.97
C ASP A 443 -4.69 -8.36 32.14
N GLN A 444 -4.89 -9.56 32.70
CA GLN A 444 -5.83 -10.56 32.22
C GLN A 444 -7.25 -10.18 32.68
N LYS A 445 -8.17 -10.00 31.73
CA LYS A 445 -9.60 -10.19 31.98
C LYS A 445 -10.06 -11.49 31.32
N HIS A 446 -10.41 -12.45 32.18
CA HIS A 446 -11.12 -13.67 31.83
C HIS A 446 -12.50 -13.38 31.25
N GLY A 447 -12.81 -14.02 30.13
CA GLY A 447 -14.15 -14.17 29.58
C GLY A 447 -14.38 -15.64 29.23
N THR A 448 -15.01 -16.34 30.16
CA THR A 448 -15.45 -17.73 30.09
C THR A 448 -16.52 -17.89 29.00
N PHE A 449 -16.32 -18.79 28.04
CA PHE A 449 -17.40 -19.30 27.19
C PHE A 449 -17.85 -20.67 27.73
N GLY A 450 -19.11 -20.73 28.17
CA GLY A 450 -19.84 -21.97 28.37
C GLY A 450 -20.58 -22.35 27.10
N LEU A 451 -20.52 -23.66 26.81
CA LEU A 451 -21.29 -24.52 25.90
C LEU A 451 -22.26 -23.88 24.89
#